data_AF-A0A7J9AIS1-F1
#
_entry.id   AF-A0A7J9AIS1-F1
#
_cell.length_a   1.000
_cell.length_b   1.000
_cell.length_c   1.000
_cell.angle_alpha   90.00
_cell.angle_beta   90.00
_cell.angle_gamma   90.00
#
_symmetry.space_group_name_H-M   'P 1'
#
loop_
_entity.id
_entity.type
_entity.pdbx_description
1 polymer ?
#
loop_
_entity_poly.entity_id
_entity_poly.type
_entity_poly.pdbx_seq_one_letter_code
_entity_poly.pdbx_strand_id
1 'polypeptide(L)'
;MPALTRKLGIKSVLYCIISSGTIGYLLSPAKKILERGLTGLDLLKPPKGFPSSSIKLRMFEAQGLAAVTTMDYGSGISFAERHLRSFSDCDAIGFKTCKEIEGPYCEYI
;
A
#
# COMPACT_ATOMS: atom_id res chain seq x y z
N MET A 1 16.64 -3.74 1.88
CA MET A 1 17.71 -3.14 1.05
C MET A 1 17.99 -1.67 1.36
N PRO A 2 17.02 -0.79 1.67
CA PRO A 2 17.32 0.62 1.97
C PRO A 2 18.27 0.83 3.17
N ALA A 3 18.15 0.01 4.22
CA ALA A 3 19.05 0.08 5.38
C ALA A 3 20.53 -0.19 5.02
N LEU A 4 20.80 -1.00 3.99
CA LEU A 4 22.16 -1.27 3.52
C LEU A 4 22.67 -0.14 2.63
N THR A 5 21.86 0.30 1.66
CA THR A 5 22.25 1.36 0.71
C THR A 5 22.50 2.69 1.42
N ARG A 6 21.72 2.99 2.47
CA ARG A 6 21.86 4.20 3.29
C ARG A 6 23.25 4.30 3.95
N LYS A 7 23.80 3.18 4.45
CA LYS A 7 25.15 3.15 5.04
C LYS A 7 26.26 3.46 4.02
N LEU A 8 25.96 3.26 2.74
CA LEU A 8 26.87 3.51 1.62
C LEU A 8 26.62 4.88 0.96
N GLY A 9 25.72 5.70 1.50
CA GLY A 9 25.33 6.98 0.89
C GLY A 9 24.50 6.85 -0.39
N ILE A 10 23.98 5.66 -0.70
CA ILE A 10 23.21 5.37 -1.92
C ILE A 10 21.71 5.57 -1.65
N LYS A 11 21.06 6.36 -2.52
CA LYS A 11 19.62 6.60 -2.50
C LYS A 11 18.86 5.36 -2.99
N SER A 12 17.75 5.07 -2.32
CA SER A 12 16.88 3.94 -2.62
C SER A 12 15.55 4.41 -3.18
N VAL A 13 15.16 3.85 -4.33
CA VAL A 13 13.89 4.16 -4.98
C VAL A 13 13.03 2.91 -5.02
N LEU A 14 11.80 3.01 -4.51
CA LEU A 14 10.81 1.95 -4.67
C LEU A 14 10.01 2.21 -5.95
N TYR A 15 10.19 1.35 -6.95
CA TYR A 15 9.38 1.35 -8.16
C TYR A 15 8.19 0.39 -8.00
N CYS A 16 6.98 0.94 -7.89
CA CYS A 16 5.75 0.21 -7.66
C CYS A 16 4.92 0.09 -8.95
N ILE A 17 4.66 -1.14 -9.38
CA ILE A 17 3.82 -1.42 -10.55
C ILE A 17 2.34 -1.55 -10.21
N ILE A 18 2.00 -1.55 -8.93
CA ILE A 18 0.63 -1.63 -8.43
C ILE A 18 0.05 -0.23 -8.47
N SER A 19 -1.22 -0.11 -8.86
CA SER A 19 -1.98 1.15 -8.84
C SER A 19 -1.78 1.88 -7.50
N SER A 20 -1.49 3.18 -7.58
CA SER A 20 -1.40 4.04 -6.39
C SER A 20 -2.75 4.13 -5.68
N GLY A 21 -3.87 4.07 -6.42
CA GLY A 21 -5.21 3.96 -5.83
C GLY A 21 -5.34 2.70 -4.97
N THR A 22 -4.91 1.54 -5.48
CA THR A 22 -4.93 0.28 -4.72
C THR A 22 -4.03 0.34 -3.49
N ILE A 23 -2.80 0.84 -3.63
CA ILE A 23 -1.87 0.96 -2.50
C ILE A 23 -2.41 1.92 -1.44
N GLY A 24 -2.87 3.11 -1.82
CA GLY A 24 -3.42 4.07 -0.89
C GLY A 24 -4.71 3.58 -0.21
N TYR A 25 -5.52 2.79 -0.92
CA TYR A 25 -6.74 2.22 -0.36
C TYR A 25 -6.43 1.11 0.65
N LEU A 26 -5.57 0.16 0.27
CA LEU A 26 -5.28 -1.02 1.09
C LEU A 26 -4.31 -0.74 2.21
N LEU A 27 -3.23 0.01 1.96
CA LEU A 27 -2.07 0.14 2.82
C LEU A 27 -1.96 1.51 3.51
N SER A 28 -3.06 2.27 3.57
CA SER A 28 -3.07 3.53 4.33
C SER A 28 -2.65 3.30 5.78
N PRO A 29 -1.76 4.15 6.34
CA PRO A 29 -1.39 4.11 7.75
C PRO A 29 -2.60 4.17 8.70
N ALA A 30 -3.70 4.83 8.28
CA ALA A 30 -4.93 4.93 9.07
C ALA A 30 -5.58 3.56 9.39
N LYS A 31 -5.28 2.51 8.61
CA LYS A 31 -5.80 1.16 8.85
C LYS A 31 -5.04 0.37 9.91
N LYS A 32 -3.82 0.79 10.29
CA LYS A 32 -3.00 0.15 11.34
C LYS A 32 -2.86 -1.38 11.16
N ILE A 33 -2.64 -1.80 9.91
CA ILE A 33 -2.66 -3.22 9.49
C ILE A 33 -1.69 -4.07 10.31
N LEU A 34 -0.49 -3.55 10.60
CA LEU A 34 0.52 -4.29 11.36
C LEU A 34 0.18 -4.44 12.86
N GLU A 35 -0.70 -3.59 13.39
CA GLU A 35 -1.11 -3.64 14.81
C GLU A 35 -2.31 -4.57 15.02
N ARG A 36 -3.31 -4.50 14.14
CA ARG A 36 -4.61 -5.19 14.34
C ARG A 36 -5.03 -6.14 13.21
N GLY A 37 -4.21 -6.30 12.17
CA GLY A 37 -4.58 -6.99 10.95
C GLY A 37 -5.51 -6.16 10.05
N LEU A 38 -6.06 -6.82 9.04
CA LEU A 38 -6.98 -6.21 8.07
C LEU A 38 -8.12 -7.19 7.78
N THR A 39 -9.37 -6.72 7.89
CA THR A 39 -10.55 -7.50 7.57
C THR A 39 -11.29 -6.93 6.36
N GLY A 40 -12.19 -7.70 5.76
CA GLY A 40 -13.04 -7.20 4.68
C GLY A 40 -13.90 -5.99 5.10
N LEU A 41 -14.33 -5.92 6.37
CA LEU A 41 -15.10 -4.78 6.88
C LEU A 41 -14.30 -3.48 6.84
N ASP A 42 -12.99 -3.55 7.10
CA ASP A 42 -12.09 -2.40 7.01
C ASP A 42 -11.97 -1.86 5.58
N LEU A 43 -12.34 -2.66 4.56
CA LEU A 43 -12.24 -2.32 3.14
C LEU A 43 -13.58 -1.97 2.49
N LEU A 44 -14.69 -1.92 3.24
CA LEU A 44 -15.97 -1.45 2.68
C LEU A 44 -16.03 0.06 2.51
N LYS A 45 -15.16 0.79 3.21
CA LYS A 45 -15.05 2.25 3.15
C LYS A 45 -13.61 2.67 2.89
N PRO A 46 -13.41 3.73 2.10
CA PRO A 46 -12.08 4.28 1.88
C PRO A 46 -11.47 4.77 3.21
N PRO A 47 -10.14 4.74 3.34
CA PRO A 47 -9.46 5.32 4.50
C PRO A 47 -9.67 6.85 4.56
N LYS A 48 -9.46 7.42 5.75
CA LYS A 48 -9.62 8.87 5.98
C LYS A 48 -8.67 9.65 5.06
N GLY A 49 -9.20 10.67 4.37
CA GLY A 49 -8.43 11.52 3.47
C GLY A 49 -8.16 10.92 2.09
N PHE A 50 -8.59 9.68 1.84
CA PHE A 50 -8.47 9.08 0.52
C PHE A 50 -9.25 9.92 -0.51
N PRO A 51 -8.71 10.15 -1.72
CA PRO A 51 -9.39 10.90 -2.76
C PRO A 51 -10.77 10.32 -3.03
N SER A 52 -11.72 11.17 -3.43
CA SER A 52 -13.09 10.76 -3.75
C SER A 52 -13.08 9.63 -4.78
N SER A 53 -13.19 8.40 -4.30
CA SER A 53 -12.97 7.20 -5.09
C SER A 53 -14.28 6.57 -5.50
N SER A 54 -14.38 6.17 -6.76
CA SER A 54 -15.43 5.28 -7.25
C SER A 54 -15.29 3.82 -6.75
N ILE A 55 -14.29 3.54 -5.91
CA ILE A 55 -14.02 2.20 -5.36
C ILE A 55 -15.13 1.82 -4.37
N LYS A 56 -16.00 0.90 -4.80
CA LYS A 56 -17.06 0.30 -3.99
C LYS A 56 -16.92 -1.21 -4.03
N LEU A 57 -16.30 -1.76 -2.99
CA LEU A 57 -16.09 -3.20 -2.88
C LEU A 57 -17.34 -3.86 -2.30
N ARG A 58 -17.74 -4.99 -2.90
CA ARG A 58 -18.68 -5.93 -2.28
C ARG A 58 -17.98 -6.69 -1.18
N MET A 59 -18.75 -7.22 -0.22
CA MET A 59 -18.16 -7.90 0.94
C MET A 59 -17.21 -9.05 0.56
N PHE A 60 -17.56 -9.87 -0.44
CA PHE A 60 -16.69 -10.96 -0.88
C PHE A 60 -15.39 -10.47 -1.55
N GLU A 61 -15.45 -9.36 -2.31
CA GLU A 61 -14.27 -8.72 -2.92
C GLU A 61 -13.35 -8.16 -1.84
N ALA A 62 -13.95 -7.49 -0.85
CA ALA A 62 -13.25 -6.93 0.30
C ALA A 62 -12.59 -8.02 1.15
N GLN A 63 -13.26 -9.15 1.39
CA GLN A 63 -12.67 -10.30 2.09
C GLN A 63 -11.50 -10.90 1.32
N GLY A 64 -11.65 -11.08 0.00
CA GLY A 64 -10.57 -11.55 -0.85
C GLY A 64 -9.36 -10.61 -0.82
N LEU A 65 -9.59 -9.30 -0.93
CA LEU A 65 -8.54 -8.28 -0.86
C LEU A 65 -7.85 -8.25 0.50
N ALA A 66 -8.59 -8.35 1.59
CA ALA A 66 -8.01 -8.44 2.93
C ALA A 66 -7.11 -9.67 3.06
N ALA A 67 -7.60 -10.84 2.62
CA ALA A 67 -6.85 -12.09 2.67
C ALA A 67 -5.52 -12.01 1.90
N VAL A 68 -5.53 -11.56 0.64
CA VAL A 68 -4.29 -11.43 -0.16
C VAL A 68 -3.34 -10.36 0.40
N THR A 69 -3.87 -9.31 1.03
CA THR A 69 -3.07 -8.24 1.65
C THR A 69 -2.34 -8.73 2.91
N THR A 70 -2.97 -9.60 3.69
CA THR A 70 -2.39 -10.17 4.92
C THR A 70 -1.63 -11.48 4.68
N MET A 71 -1.70 -12.04 3.47
CA MET A 71 -1.07 -13.32 3.15
C MET A 71 0.46 -13.22 3.17
N ASP A 72 1.11 -14.23 3.75
CA ASP A 72 2.53 -14.48 3.59
C ASP A 72 2.76 -15.35 2.34
N TYR A 73 3.67 -14.90 1.48
CA TYR A 73 4.05 -15.58 0.25
C TYR A 73 5.36 -16.37 0.41
N GLY A 74 5.52 -17.05 1.56
CA GLY A 74 6.64 -17.96 1.84
C GLY A 74 7.90 -17.29 2.41
N SER A 75 7.79 -16.06 2.91
CA SER A 75 8.93 -15.26 3.38
C SER A 75 8.92 -14.95 4.89
N GLY A 76 7.88 -15.35 5.61
CA GLY A 76 7.68 -15.03 7.02
C GLY A 76 7.12 -13.63 7.27
N ILE A 77 6.81 -12.88 6.21
CA ILE A 77 6.22 -11.52 6.28
C ILE A 77 5.07 -11.40 5.28
N SER A 78 4.02 -10.68 5.70
CA SER A 78 2.84 -10.47 4.84
C SER A 78 3.14 -9.55 3.65
N PHE A 79 2.28 -9.59 2.64
CA PHE A 79 2.31 -8.64 1.53
C PHE A 79 2.25 -7.18 2.02
N ALA A 80 1.36 -6.87 2.97
CA ALA A 80 1.23 -5.56 3.57
C ALA A 80 2.52 -5.13 4.27
N GLU A 81 3.10 -5.98 5.11
CA GLU A 81 4.32 -5.69 5.86
C GLU A 81 5.50 -5.41 4.94
N ARG A 82 5.65 -6.22 3.88
CA ARG A 82 6.71 -6.01 2.88
C ARG A 82 6.61 -4.64 2.22
N HIS A 83 5.40 -4.24 1.81
CA HIS A 83 5.19 -2.97 1.14
C HIS A 83 5.31 -1.78 2.11
N LEU A 84 4.68 -1.85 3.27
CA LEU A 84 4.75 -0.78 4.29
C LEU A 84 6.19 -0.49 4.71
N ARG A 85 7.01 -1.52 4.93
CA ARG A 85 8.44 -1.34 5.22
C ARG A 85 9.18 -0.73 4.04
N SER A 86 8.93 -1.20 2.82
CA SER A 86 9.57 -0.67 1.61
C SER A 86 9.23 0.80 1.37
N PHE A 87 7.97 1.19 1.55
CA PHE A 87 7.52 2.59 1.44
C PHE A 87 8.16 3.47 2.51
N SER A 88 8.21 2.98 3.77
CA SER A 88 8.76 3.76 4.89
C SER A 88 10.27 3.96 4.83
N ASP A 89 11.00 2.97 4.31
CA ASP A 89 12.47 2.96 4.36
C ASP A 89 13.13 3.60 3.13
N CYS A 90 12.40 3.77 2.01
CA CYS A 90 12.93 4.31 0.77
C CYS A 90 13.14 5.83 0.79
N ASP A 91 13.95 6.36 -0.13
CA ASP A 91 14.15 7.81 -0.30
C ASP A 91 13.14 8.43 -1.28
N ALA A 92 12.62 7.63 -2.21
CA ALA A 92 11.61 8.05 -3.18
C ALA A 92 10.74 6.87 -3.64
N ILE A 93 9.50 7.17 -4.01
CA ILE A 93 8.54 6.21 -4.55
C ILE A 93 8.20 6.62 -5.98
N GLY A 94 8.29 5.68 -6.91
CA GLY A 94 7.84 5.85 -8.29
C GLY A 94 6.73 4.86 -8.60
N PHE A 95 5.56 5.34 -8.99
CA PHE A 95 4.47 4.49 -9.46
C PHE A 95 4.49 4.36 -10.98
N LYS A 96 4.21 3.16 -11.52
CA LYS A 96 4.01 2.93 -12.96
C LYS A 96 2.63 3.45 -13.39
N THR A 97 2.47 4.77 -13.41
CA THR A 97 1.21 5.48 -13.65
C THR A 97 1.47 6.88 -14.23
N CYS A 98 0.41 7.66 -14.46
CA CYS A 98 0.51 9.07 -14.83
C CYS A 98 -0.41 9.94 -13.98
N LYS A 99 -0.12 11.25 -13.94
CA LYS A 99 -0.82 12.21 -13.07
C LYS A 99 -2.30 12.36 -13.46
N GLU A 100 -2.61 12.24 -14.74
CA GLU A 100 -3.95 12.37 -15.28
C GLU A 100 -4.90 11.28 -14.77
N ILE A 101 -4.39 10.06 -14.58
CA ILE A 101 -5.20 8.91 -14.17
C ILE A 101 -5.18 8.76 -12.65
N GLU A 102 -4.02 8.87 -12.01
CA GLU A 102 -3.86 8.56 -10.59
C GLU A 102 -3.21 9.66 -9.74
N GLY A 103 -3.06 10.88 -10.28
CA GLY A 103 -2.46 12.01 -9.57
C GLY A 103 -2.98 12.21 -8.15
N PRO A 104 -4.31 12.27 -7.91
CA PRO A 104 -4.85 12.42 -6.57
C PRO A 104 -4.48 11.28 -5.61
N TYR A 105 -4.34 10.04 -6.10
CA TYR A 105 -3.94 8.91 -5.28
C TYR A 105 -2.44 8.95 -4.96
N CYS A 106 -1.61 9.38 -5.92
CA CYS A 106 -0.19 9.63 -5.69
C CYS A 106 0.04 10.75 -4.67
N GLU A 107 -0.77 11.82 -4.69
CA GLU A 107 -0.68 12.94 -3.73
C GLU A 107 -1.14 12.55 -2.32
N TYR A 108 -1.98 11.52 -2.20
CA TYR A 108 -2.46 11.00 -0.92
C TYR A 108 -1.44 10.11 -0.21
N ILE A 109 -0.58 9.40 -0.96
CA ILE A 109 0.46 8.49 -0.43
C ILE A 109 1.67 9.29 0.03
#